data_AF-A0A261C0F6-F1
#
_entry.id   AF-A0A261C0F6-F1
#
_cell.length_a   1.000
_cell.length_b   1.000
_cell.length_c   1.000
_cell.angle_alpha   90.00
_cell.angle_beta   90.00
_cell.angle_gamma   90.00
#
_symmetry.space_group_name_H-M   'P 1'
#
loop_
_entity.id
_entity.type
_entity.pdbx_description
1 polymer ?
#
loop_
_entity_poly.entity_id
_entity_poly.type
_entity_poly.pdbx_seq_one_letter_code
_entity_poly.pdbx_strand_id
1 'polypeptide(L)'
;MYFSSVIGCMNFLTHLDILTMYFVLFLNILHSNWSPNILYGVFTSTIIFYLFFCKFLTPNVANGKEHARTIVTLFLFAYAFTPVIRTLTTSISTDTIYLTSIITAILSCFFHDYGVQAPSFISNICEQWVEFCYLLVVTTGRRHSDTSTPCLSEVYYDRGNQQDFISLTRELARPGDLTQNAQFPFEFNNVEKPFETYMGTNVKLRYFLRVTVIRRLTDLTKEIDLVVHALSSYPDNDKSIKMEVGIEDCLHIEFEYNKNKYHLQDVIVGKIYFLLVRIKIKYMEIAILKTEIVGSGPNTFKESETVAKFEIMDGAPVRGESIPIRLFLAGYDLAPSMRDVGKKFSVKYFLNLVLIDEEDRRYFKQQEVTLWRKADKVMRRPGSDEADEELQTSIPGTQKFTAPAPVEHPKPESPRSDPKSGSTSPDDNSDSS
;
A
#
# COMPACT_ATOMS: atom_id res chain seq x y z
N MET A 1 -17.22 7.87 -46.33
CA MET A 1 -16.09 8.47 -45.60
C MET A 1 -15.96 9.97 -45.86
N TYR A 2 -15.85 10.43 -47.12
CA TYR A 2 -15.72 11.86 -47.47
C TYR A 2 -16.83 12.79 -46.95
N PHE A 3 -18.10 12.34 -46.97
CA PHE A 3 -19.23 13.17 -46.53
C PHE A 3 -19.14 13.55 -45.04
N SER A 4 -18.68 12.65 -44.18
CA SER A 4 -18.49 12.92 -42.74
C SER A 4 -17.34 13.90 -42.49
N SER A 5 -16.25 13.78 -43.25
CA SER A 5 -15.10 14.70 -43.15
C SER A 5 -15.44 16.10 -43.66
N VAL A 6 -16.26 16.21 -44.71
CA VAL A 6 -16.76 17.50 -45.21
C VAL A 6 -17.67 18.16 -44.17
N ILE A 7 -18.58 17.40 -43.54
CA ILE A 7 -19.46 17.93 -42.48
C ILE A 7 -18.66 18.45 -41.30
N GLY A 8 -17.66 17.70 -40.82
CA GLY A 8 -16.87 18.17 -39.68
C GLY A 8 -15.92 19.33 -40.02
N CYS A 9 -15.43 19.42 -41.28
CA CYS A 9 -14.73 20.61 -41.77
C CYS A 9 -15.65 21.84 -41.82
N MET A 10 -16.89 21.67 -42.28
CA MET A 10 -17.90 22.74 -42.26
C MET A 10 -18.23 23.16 -40.82
N ASN A 11 -18.37 22.23 -39.88
CA ASN A 11 -18.61 22.57 -38.47
C ASN A 11 -17.43 23.35 -37.86
N PHE A 12 -16.20 22.94 -38.14
CA PHE A 12 -15.00 23.67 -37.72
C PHE A 12 -14.95 25.10 -38.28
N LEU A 13 -15.19 25.25 -39.59
CA LEU A 13 -15.25 26.55 -40.25
C LEU A 13 -16.36 27.42 -39.68
N THR A 14 -17.56 26.87 -39.44
CA THR A 14 -18.64 27.63 -38.81
C THR A 14 -18.29 28.09 -37.40
N HIS A 15 -17.57 27.29 -36.61
CA HIS A 15 -17.13 27.68 -35.27
C HIS A 15 -16.07 28.80 -35.31
N LEU A 16 -15.13 28.71 -36.27
CA LEU A 16 -14.14 29.75 -36.53
C LEU A 16 -14.80 31.05 -37.02
N ASP A 17 -15.78 30.95 -37.91
CA ASP A 17 -16.53 32.08 -38.45
C ASP A 17 -17.36 32.77 -37.35
N ILE A 18 -17.95 32.00 -36.42
CA ILE A 18 -18.65 32.56 -35.26
C ILE A 18 -17.69 33.29 -34.31
N LEU A 19 -16.50 32.73 -34.07
CA LEU A 19 -15.47 33.36 -33.23
C LEU A 19 -14.93 34.66 -33.86
N THR A 20 -14.66 34.65 -35.16
CA THR A 20 -14.23 35.85 -35.89
C THR A 20 -15.34 36.89 -35.93
N MET A 21 -16.59 36.49 -36.16
CA MET A 21 -17.73 37.40 -36.09
C MET A 21 -17.88 38.02 -34.69
N TYR A 22 -17.74 37.24 -33.62
CA TYR A 22 -17.76 37.74 -32.25
C TYR A 22 -16.66 38.76 -32.01
N PHE A 23 -15.43 38.48 -32.45
CA PHE A 23 -14.30 39.39 -32.30
C PHE A 23 -14.49 40.70 -33.09
N VAL A 24 -14.97 40.61 -34.33
CA VAL A 24 -15.29 41.78 -35.15
C VAL A 24 -16.41 42.61 -34.52
N LEU A 25 -17.46 41.98 -34.01
CA LEU A 25 -18.57 42.66 -33.35
C LEU A 25 -18.09 43.35 -32.05
N PHE A 26 -17.25 42.68 -31.27
CA PHE A 26 -16.63 43.24 -30.07
C PHE A 26 -15.77 44.47 -30.39
N LEU A 27 -14.90 44.40 -31.39
CA LEU A 27 -14.07 45.53 -31.81
C LEU A 27 -14.89 46.71 -32.34
N ASN A 28 -15.95 46.45 -33.12
CA ASN A 28 -16.80 47.51 -33.66
C ASN A 28 -17.67 48.19 -32.58
N ILE A 29 -18.07 47.46 -31.54
CA ILE A 29 -18.72 48.04 -30.36
C ILE A 29 -17.71 48.87 -29.54
N LEU A 30 -16.49 48.37 -29.33
CA LEU A 30 -15.47 49.04 -28.52
C LEU A 30 -15.06 50.39 -29.13
N HIS A 31 -14.92 50.47 -30.45
CA HIS A 31 -14.60 51.70 -31.16
C HIS A 31 -15.82 52.60 -31.45
N SER A 32 -17.02 52.23 -30.97
CA SER A 32 -18.28 52.96 -31.19
C SER A 32 -18.60 53.24 -32.67
N ASN A 33 -18.13 52.38 -33.58
CA ASN A 33 -18.28 52.58 -35.02
C ASN A 33 -19.68 52.25 -35.54
N TRP A 34 -20.45 51.43 -34.83
CA TRP A 34 -21.76 50.94 -35.29
C TRP A 34 -22.91 51.55 -34.47
N SER A 35 -23.94 52.03 -35.17
CA SER A 35 -25.16 52.49 -34.53
C SER A 35 -25.96 51.31 -33.95
N PRO A 36 -26.75 51.52 -32.88
CA PRO A 36 -27.52 50.45 -32.25
C PRO A 36 -28.43 49.66 -33.23
N ASN A 37 -28.94 50.33 -34.26
CA ASN A 37 -29.80 49.72 -35.28
C ASN A 37 -29.06 48.68 -36.14
N ILE A 38 -27.78 48.92 -36.43
CA ILE A 38 -26.94 47.97 -37.19
C ILE A 38 -26.69 46.72 -36.34
N LEU A 39 -26.50 46.88 -35.03
CA LEU A 39 -26.31 45.75 -34.12
C LEU A 39 -27.55 44.86 -34.03
N TYR A 40 -28.75 45.46 -33.96
CA TYR A 40 -30.02 44.70 -34.01
C TYR A 40 -30.20 43.99 -35.37
N GLY A 41 -29.79 44.61 -36.48
CA GLY A 41 -29.81 43.99 -37.80
C GLY A 41 -28.89 42.76 -37.89
N VAL A 42 -27.66 42.86 -37.37
CA VAL A 42 -26.72 41.73 -37.34
C VAL A 42 -27.25 40.60 -36.45
N PHE A 43 -27.81 40.91 -35.28
CA PHE A 43 -28.37 39.91 -34.36
C PHE A 43 -29.60 39.18 -34.93
N THR A 44 -30.50 39.89 -35.61
CA THR A 44 -31.67 39.27 -36.24
C THR A 44 -31.29 38.42 -37.44
N SER A 45 -30.32 38.86 -38.24
CA SER A 45 -29.79 38.10 -39.37
C SER A 45 -29.15 36.77 -38.93
N THR A 46 -28.32 36.77 -37.87
CA THR A 46 -27.68 35.54 -37.38
C THR A 46 -28.68 34.52 -36.84
N ILE A 47 -29.76 34.95 -36.19
CA ILE A 47 -30.84 34.05 -35.75
C ILE A 47 -31.54 33.41 -36.96
N ILE A 48 -31.82 34.19 -38.00
CA ILE A 48 -32.47 33.68 -39.22
C ILE A 48 -31.58 32.65 -39.92
N PHE A 49 -30.28 32.93 -40.04
CA PHE A 49 -29.31 31.98 -40.63
C PHE A 49 -29.15 30.72 -39.77
N TYR A 50 -29.17 30.82 -38.45
CA TYR A 50 -29.13 29.67 -37.56
C TYR A 50 -30.38 28.78 -37.69
N LEU A 51 -31.57 29.38 -37.75
CA LEU A 51 -32.82 28.64 -37.98
C LEU A 51 -32.85 27.98 -39.37
N PHE A 52 -32.27 28.65 -40.38
CA PHE A 52 -32.09 28.08 -41.71
C PHE A 52 -31.13 26.87 -41.69
N PHE A 53 -30.00 27.00 -40.99
CA PHE A 53 -29.02 25.92 -40.81
C PHE A 53 -29.63 24.69 -40.10
N CYS A 54 -30.38 24.90 -39.01
CA CYS A 54 -31.06 23.81 -38.30
C CYS A 54 -32.11 23.09 -39.15
N LYS A 55 -32.77 23.79 -40.08
CA LYS A 55 -33.85 23.24 -40.90
C LYS A 55 -33.35 22.51 -42.16
N PHE A 56 -32.25 22.98 -42.77
CA PHE A 56 -31.78 22.46 -44.06
C PHE A 56 -30.51 21.61 -44.00
N LEU A 57 -29.58 21.85 -43.04
CA LEU A 57 -28.26 21.20 -43.04
C LEU A 57 -28.09 20.10 -41.98
N THR A 58 -29.02 19.95 -41.03
CA THR A 58 -28.91 18.97 -39.94
C THR A 58 -29.87 17.79 -40.15
N PRO A 59 -29.40 16.52 -40.18
CA PRO A 59 -30.26 15.36 -40.39
C PRO A 59 -31.03 14.89 -39.14
N ASN A 60 -30.71 15.42 -37.96
CA ASN A 60 -31.46 15.19 -36.74
C ASN A 60 -32.47 16.31 -36.52
N VAL A 61 -33.74 15.95 -36.31
CA VAL A 61 -34.79 16.90 -35.91
C VAL A 61 -34.39 17.50 -34.57
N ALA A 62 -33.79 18.69 -34.59
CA ALA A 62 -33.34 19.38 -33.40
C ALA A 62 -34.51 19.55 -32.43
N ASN A 63 -34.34 19.08 -31.19
CA ASN A 63 -35.34 19.18 -30.13
C ASN A 63 -35.42 20.65 -29.69
N GLY A 64 -36.13 21.49 -30.45
CA GLY A 64 -36.12 22.96 -30.28
C GLY A 64 -36.47 23.45 -28.86
N LYS A 65 -37.14 22.59 -28.08
CA LYS A 65 -37.44 22.82 -26.66
C LYS A 65 -36.18 22.87 -25.78
N GLU A 66 -35.15 22.09 -26.09
CA GLU A 66 -33.89 22.06 -25.35
C GLU A 66 -33.03 23.29 -25.66
N HIS A 67 -32.92 23.66 -26.93
CA HIS A 67 -32.23 24.89 -27.33
C HIS A 67 -32.88 26.14 -26.72
N ALA A 68 -34.22 26.20 -26.72
CA ALA A 68 -34.96 27.29 -26.08
C ALA A 68 -34.70 27.35 -24.57
N ARG A 69 -34.67 26.20 -23.88
CA ARG A 69 -34.34 26.12 -22.45
C ARG A 69 -32.91 26.60 -22.16
N THR A 70 -31.94 26.23 -23.00
CA THR A 70 -30.55 26.66 -22.85
C THR A 70 -30.37 28.16 -23.08
N ILE A 71 -31.02 28.72 -24.10
CA ILE A 71 -30.99 30.17 -24.38
C ILE A 71 -31.59 30.96 -23.22
N VAL A 72 -32.76 30.56 -22.73
CA VAL A 72 -33.41 31.23 -21.58
C VAL A 72 -32.52 31.16 -20.33
N THR A 73 -31.88 30.02 -20.08
CA THR A 73 -30.96 29.83 -18.95
C THR A 73 -29.75 30.74 -19.07
N LEU A 74 -29.16 30.86 -20.27
CA LEU A 74 -28.02 31.73 -20.54
C LEU A 74 -28.35 33.22 -20.34
N PHE A 75 -29.50 33.69 -20.83
CA PHE A 75 -29.92 35.07 -20.63
C PHE A 75 -30.22 35.40 -19.17
N LEU A 76 -30.88 34.49 -18.45
CA LEU A 76 -31.12 34.63 -17.00
C LEU A 76 -29.81 34.71 -16.22
N PHE A 77 -28.84 33.85 -16.57
CA PHE A 77 -27.52 33.85 -15.94
C PHE A 77 -26.75 35.13 -16.27
N ALA A 78 -26.69 35.54 -17.54
CA ALA A 78 -26.02 36.78 -17.93
C ALA A 78 -26.61 38.02 -17.23
N TYR A 79 -27.93 38.09 -17.09
CA TYR A 79 -28.60 39.17 -16.38
C TYR A 79 -28.30 39.15 -14.86
N ALA A 80 -28.39 37.96 -14.22
CA ALA A 80 -28.12 37.81 -12.80
C ALA A 80 -26.68 38.15 -12.41
N PHE A 81 -25.71 37.83 -13.29
CA PHE A 81 -24.29 38.08 -13.06
C PHE A 81 -23.79 39.44 -13.59
N THR A 82 -24.64 40.24 -14.24
CA THR A 82 -24.30 41.60 -14.70
C THR A 82 -23.64 42.47 -13.61
N PRO A 83 -24.14 42.56 -12.36
CA PRO A 83 -23.48 43.37 -11.32
C PRO A 83 -22.10 42.84 -10.91
N VAL A 84 -21.91 41.52 -10.91
CA VAL A 84 -20.62 40.88 -10.60
C VAL A 84 -19.62 41.14 -11.71
N ILE A 85 -20.04 40.99 -12.98
CA ILE A 85 -19.22 41.29 -14.16
C ILE A 85 -18.79 42.76 -14.13
N ARG A 86 -19.72 43.70 -13.88
CA ARG A 86 -19.41 45.13 -13.77
C ARG A 86 -18.34 45.41 -12.72
N THR A 87 -18.44 44.75 -11.56
CA THR A 87 -17.47 44.92 -10.46
C THR A 87 -16.10 44.33 -10.81
N LEU A 88 -16.08 43.15 -11.44
CA LEU A 88 -14.85 42.50 -11.91
C LEU A 88 -14.14 43.32 -13.00
N THR A 89 -14.89 43.83 -13.99
CA THR A 89 -14.36 44.68 -15.07
C THR A 89 -13.78 46.00 -14.56
N THR A 90 -14.26 46.53 -13.42
CA THR A 90 -13.62 47.71 -12.79
C THR A 90 -12.37 47.39 -11.97
N SER A 91 -12.19 46.13 -11.57
CA SER A 91 -11.09 45.71 -10.69
C SER A 91 -9.91 45.06 -11.42
N ILE A 92 -10.13 44.56 -12.63
CA ILE A 92 -9.14 43.82 -13.43
C ILE A 92 -8.70 44.70 -14.60
N SER A 93 -7.39 44.71 -14.89
CA SER A 93 -6.86 45.48 -16.02
C SER A 93 -7.39 44.98 -17.35
N THR A 94 -7.67 45.92 -18.26
CA THR A 94 -8.23 45.64 -19.59
C THR A 94 -7.35 44.66 -20.38
N ASP A 95 -6.02 44.75 -20.24
CA ASP A 95 -5.05 43.86 -20.90
C ASP A 95 -5.16 42.41 -20.43
N THR A 96 -5.42 42.20 -19.14
CA THR A 96 -5.65 40.84 -18.59
C THR A 96 -6.96 40.26 -19.12
N ILE A 97 -7.99 41.09 -19.29
CA ILE A 97 -9.27 40.68 -19.88
C ILE A 97 -9.08 40.29 -21.36
N TYR A 98 -8.28 41.04 -22.12
CA TYR A 98 -7.96 40.68 -23.50
C TYR A 98 -7.16 39.38 -23.59
N LEU A 99 -6.12 39.23 -22.76
CA LEU A 99 -5.28 38.04 -22.73
C LEU A 99 -6.10 36.79 -22.36
N THR A 100 -6.94 36.87 -21.33
CA THR A 100 -7.80 35.76 -20.91
C THR A 100 -8.87 35.44 -21.95
N SER A 101 -9.41 36.43 -22.66
CA SER A 101 -10.37 36.20 -23.75
C SER A 101 -9.73 35.49 -24.94
N ILE A 102 -8.50 35.87 -25.31
CA ILE A 102 -7.75 35.21 -26.40
C ILE A 102 -7.39 33.78 -26.01
N ILE A 103 -6.89 33.56 -24.79
CA ILE A 103 -6.56 32.21 -24.29
C ILE A 103 -7.81 31.32 -24.24
N THR A 104 -8.93 31.84 -23.75
CA THR A 104 -10.18 31.07 -23.67
C THR A 104 -10.74 30.75 -25.06
N ALA A 105 -10.61 31.66 -26.03
CA ALA A 105 -10.99 31.41 -27.43
C ALA A 105 -10.12 30.31 -28.05
N ILE A 106 -8.81 30.35 -27.82
CA ILE A 106 -7.87 29.32 -28.29
C ILE A 106 -8.20 27.96 -27.66
N LEU A 107 -8.44 27.91 -26.35
CA LEU A 107 -8.83 26.68 -25.65
C LEU A 107 -10.16 26.13 -26.17
N SER A 108 -11.15 26.99 -26.43
CA SER A 108 -12.42 26.57 -27.02
C SER A 108 -12.23 25.94 -28.40
N CYS A 109 -11.33 26.49 -29.23
CA CYS A 109 -10.99 25.88 -30.52
C CYS A 109 -10.34 24.51 -30.39
N PHE A 110 -9.47 24.32 -29.39
CA PHE A 110 -8.74 23.06 -29.17
C PHE A 110 -9.60 21.94 -28.60
N PHE A 111 -10.57 22.25 -27.73
CA PHE A 111 -11.33 21.25 -26.98
C PHE A 111 -12.75 20.98 -27.52
N HIS A 112 -13.18 21.68 -28.57
CA HIS A 112 -14.49 21.43 -29.18
C HIS A 112 -14.46 20.20 -30.11
N ASP A 113 -15.44 19.32 -29.95
CA ASP A 113 -15.57 18.11 -30.76
C ASP A 113 -16.30 18.44 -32.07
N TYR A 114 -15.56 18.52 -33.18
CA TYR A 114 -16.07 18.91 -34.50
C TYR A 114 -16.77 17.77 -35.26
N GLY A 115 -16.94 16.60 -34.65
CA GLY A 115 -17.75 15.51 -35.21
C GLY A 115 -17.14 14.82 -36.44
N VAL A 116 -15.83 14.93 -36.67
CA VAL A 116 -15.13 14.17 -37.71
C VAL A 116 -14.79 12.78 -37.16
N GLN A 117 -15.47 11.72 -37.63
CA GLN A 117 -15.07 10.32 -37.36
C GLN A 117 -13.89 9.85 -38.24
N ALA A 118 -12.85 10.65 -38.34
CA ALA A 118 -11.57 10.32 -38.97
C ALA A 118 -10.48 11.18 -38.31
N PRO A 119 -9.25 10.65 -38.12
CA PRO A 119 -8.23 11.29 -37.29
C PRO A 119 -7.93 12.68 -37.84
N SER A 120 -8.43 13.68 -37.13
CA SER A 120 -8.29 15.09 -37.47
C SER A 120 -6.82 15.40 -37.63
N PHE A 121 -6.45 16.13 -38.68
CA PHE A 121 -5.08 16.57 -39.04
C PHE A 121 -4.31 17.32 -37.92
N ILE A 122 -4.95 17.61 -36.80
CA ILE A 122 -4.35 18.16 -35.55
C ILE A 122 -3.74 17.04 -34.69
N SER A 123 -4.19 15.79 -34.88
CA SER A 123 -3.47 14.61 -34.42
C SER A 123 -2.09 14.59 -35.06
N ASN A 124 -1.90 14.86 -36.35
CA ASN A 124 -0.59 14.69 -37.01
C ASN A 124 0.53 15.67 -36.59
N ILE A 125 0.23 16.93 -36.24
CA ILE A 125 1.25 17.87 -35.73
C ILE A 125 1.59 17.55 -34.25
N CYS A 126 0.67 16.93 -33.52
CA CYS A 126 0.91 16.39 -32.17
C CYS A 126 1.51 14.96 -32.22
N GLU A 127 1.14 14.14 -33.21
CA GLU A 127 1.48 12.72 -33.41
C GLU A 127 2.89 12.55 -33.97
N GLN A 128 3.46 13.55 -34.66
CA GLN A 128 4.90 13.52 -34.95
C GLN A 128 5.78 13.67 -33.71
N TRP A 129 5.20 13.99 -32.54
CA TRP A 129 5.86 13.91 -31.24
C TRP A 129 5.20 12.88 -30.30
N VAL A 130 4.13 12.21 -30.76
CA VAL A 130 3.33 11.29 -29.96
C VAL A 130 3.29 9.88 -30.55
N GLU A 131 4.45 9.22 -30.59
CA GLU A 131 4.46 7.75 -30.62
C GLU A 131 3.78 7.23 -29.34
N PHE A 132 2.69 6.48 -29.55
CA PHE A 132 1.93 5.82 -28.50
C PHE A 132 2.71 4.66 -27.92
N CYS A 133 3.27 4.88 -26.73
CA CYS A 133 3.90 3.85 -25.93
C CYS A 133 3.08 3.57 -24.67
N TYR A 134 2.16 2.62 -24.74
CA TYR A 134 1.54 2.00 -23.58
C TYR A 134 2.33 0.78 -23.11
N LEU A 135 3.12 0.94 -22.05
CA LEU A 135 3.78 -0.18 -21.39
C LEU A 135 2.85 -0.69 -20.28
N LEU A 136 2.34 -1.92 -20.41
CA LEU A 136 1.56 -2.56 -19.36
C LEU A 136 2.53 -3.26 -18.41
N VAL A 137 2.60 -2.76 -17.18
CA VAL A 137 3.53 -3.28 -16.17
C VAL A 137 2.74 -3.83 -15.00
N VAL A 138 2.99 -5.08 -14.66
CA VAL A 138 2.52 -5.66 -13.40
C VAL A 138 3.69 -5.77 -12.44
N THR A 139 3.56 -5.06 -11.34
CA THR A 139 4.53 -5.08 -10.25
C THR A 139 3.89 -5.75 -9.05
N THR A 140 4.46 -6.85 -8.60
CA THR A 140 4.22 -7.35 -7.24
C THR A 140 5.23 -6.69 -6.33
N GLY A 141 4.75 -6.01 -5.30
CA GLY A 141 5.60 -5.25 -4.40
C GLY A 141 5.31 -5.60 -2.95
N ARG A 142 6.36 -5.49 -2.14
CA ARG A 142 6.29 -5.56 -0.69
C ARG A 142 6.58 -4.18 -0.14
N ARG A 143 5.54 -3.49 0.34
CA ARG A 143 5.65 -2.13 0.87
C ARG A 143 5.76 -2.14 2.38
N HIS A 144 6.68 -1.32 2.86
CA HIS A 144 6.74 -0.85 4.23
C HIS A 144 6.41 0.63 4.25
N SER A 145 5.46 1.01 5.10
CA SER A 145 5.19 2.42 5.38
C SER A 145 5.40 2.67 6.86
N ASP A 146 6.39 3.50 7.17
CA ASP A 146 6.50 4.14 8.48
C ASP A 146 5.34 5.13 8.60
N THR A 147 4.56 5.04 9.67
CA THR A 147 3.49 5.99 9.95
C THR A 147 3.58 6.39 11.41
N SER A 148 4.48 7.30 11.73
CA SER A 148 4.44 8.00 13.03
C SER A 148 3.28 9.01 13.04
N THR A 149 2.48 9.05 14.13
CA THR A 149 1.66 10.17 14.73
C THR A 149 0.32 9.71 15.34
N PRO A 150 -0.35 10.44 16.29
CA PRO A 150 -0.12 11.82 16.79
C PRO A 150 -0.21 12.04 18.35
N CYS A 151 0.41 13.13 18.87
CA CYS A 151 -0.26 14.20 19.67
C CYS A 151 0.72 15.24 20.27
N LEU A 152 0.34 16.52 20.10
CA LEU A 152 0.90 17.78 20.59
C LEU A 152 2.20 18.30 19.93
N SER A 153 2.02 19.42 19.20
CA SER A 153 3.01 20.30 18.55
C SER A 153 3.95 19.67 17.53
N GLU A 154 3.79 20.09 16.27
CA GLU A 154 4.80 20.10 15.19
C GLU A 154 5.77 18.92 15.11
N VAL A 155 5.58 18.06 14.11
CA VAL A 155 6.51 17.92 12.97
C VAL A 155 6.02 16.77 12.08
N TYR A 156 5.85 17.10 10.80
CA TYR A 156 5.74 16.16 9.69
C TYR A 156 7.06 15.37 9.57
N TYR A 157 7.10 14.14 10.09
CA TYR A 157 8.06 13.16 9.62
C TYR A 157 7.32 11.97 8.99
N ASP A 158 7.48 11.89 7.67
CA ASP A 158 7.67 10.64 6.93
C ASP A 158 6.49 9.81 6.40
N ARG A 159 5.41 10.45 5.95
CA ARG A 159 4.49 9.80 4.97
C ARG A 159 5.13 9.50 3.60
N GLY A 160 6.38 9.96 3.36
CA GLY A 160 7.09 9.86 2.09
C GLY A 160 8.15 8.74 1.98
N ASN A 161 8.62 8.16 3.09
CA ASN A 161 9.66 7.13 3.08
C ASN A 161 9.06 5.71 3.02
N GLN A 162 8.28 5.48 1.97
CA GLN A 162 7.84 4.12 1.63
C GLN A 162 9.03 3.38 1.02
N GLN A 163 9.44 2.29 1.64
CA GLN A 163 10.53 1.46 1.11
C GLN A 163 10.01 0.09 0.70
N ASP A 164 10.25 -0.24 -0.56
CA ASP A 164 9.96 -1.55 -1.11
C ASP A 164 11.12 -2.50 -0.77
N PHE A 165 10.84 -3.55 0.01
CA PHE A 165 11.85 -4.56 0.35
C PHE A 165 12.07 -5.56 -0.79
N ILE A 166 11.01 -5.88 -1.53
CA ILE A 166 11.00 -6.80 -2.67
C ILE A 166 10.06 -6.20 -3.69
N SER A 167 10.53 -6.00 -4.92
CA SER A 167 9.74 -5.54 -6.05
C SER A 167 10.07 -6.42 -7.25
N LEU A 168 9.07 -7.16 -7.74
CA LEU A 168 9.19 -7.93 -8.97
C LEU A 168 8.25 -7.31 -10.00
N THR A 169 8.81 -7.04 -11.17
CA THR A 169 8.10 -6.36 -12.25
C THR A 169 8.08 -7.24 -13.48
N ARG A 170 6.91 -7.39 -14.10
CA ARG A 170 6.72 -8.11 -15.36
C ARG A 170 5.96 -7.24 -16.34
N GLU A 171 6.55 -7.05 -17.50
CA GLU A 171 5.89 -6.41 -18.63
C GLU A 171 4.88 -7.40 -19.25
N LEU A 172 3.64 -6.95 -19.41
CA LEU A 172 2.53 -7.76 -19.93
C LEU A 172 2.18 -7.41 -21.37
N ALA A 173 2.40 -6.17 -21.77
CA ALA A 173 2.19 -5.69 -23.13
C ALA A 173 3.18 -4.59 -23.45
N ARG A 174 3.67 -4.61 -24.70
CA ARG A 174 4.49 -3.54 -25.24
C ARG A 174 3.63 -2.30 -25.51
N PRO A 175 4.28 -1.12 -25.57
CA PRO A 175 3.79 0.06 -26.27
C PRO A 175 2.77 -0.18 -27.40
N GLY A 176 1.48 0.10 -27.17
CA GLY A 176 0.47 0.04 -28.24
C GLY A 176 -0.99 0.25 -27.79
N ASP A 177 -1.91 0.36 -28.75
CA ASP A 177 -3.29 0.77 -28.48
C ASP A 177 -4.17 -0.37 -27.91
N LEU A 178 -4.94 -0.06 -26.87
CA LEU A 178 -5.94 -0.95 -26.30
C LEU A 178 -7.35 -0.53 -26.75
N THR A 179 -7.83 -1.09 -27.87
CA THR A 179 -9.13 -0.73 -28.46
C THR A 179 -10.30 -1.57 -27.96
N GLN A 180 -10.03 -2.71 -27.32
CA GLN A 180 -11.02 -3.67 -26.85
C GLN A 180 -10.57 -4.33 -25.54
N ASN A 181 -11.51 -4.93 -24.82
CA ASN A 181 -11.22 -5.62 -23.56
C ASN A 181 -10.23 -6.76 -23.81
N ALA A 182 -9.10 -6.73 -23.12
CA ALA A 182 -8.04 -7.73 -23.23
C ALA A 182 -7.71 -8.33 -21.86
N GLN A 183 -7.25 -9.58 -21.86
CA GLN A 183 -6.78 -10.28 -20.66
C GLN A 183 -5.32 -10.67 -20.88
N PHE A 184 -4.48 -10.39 -19.88
CA PHE A 184 -3.05 -10.67 -19.93
C PHE A 184 -2.68 -11.66 -18.81
N PRO A 185 -2.28 -12.89 -19.13
CA PRO A 185 -1.82 -13.84 -18.11
C PRO A 185 -0.46 -13.38 -17.56
N PHE A 186 -0.29 -13.53 -16.25
CA PHE A 186 0.98 -13.25 -15.59
C PHE A 186 1.27 -14.35 -14.57
N GLU A 187 2.55 -14.61 -14.35
CA GLU A 187 3.02 -15.58 -13.37
C GLU A 187 4.30 -15.05 -12.72
N PHE A 188 4.43 -15.25 -11.42
CA PHE A 188 5.66 -14.97 -10.71
C PHE A 188 6.15 -16.25 -10.04
N ASN A 189 7.25 -16.81 -10.54
CA ASN A 189 7.81 -18.05 -10.03
C ASN A 189 8.63 -17.76 -8.77
N ASN A 190 8.52 -18.64 -7.77
CA ASN A 190 9.34 -18.64 -6.55
C ASN A 190 9.39 -17.28 -5.83
N VAL A 191 8.24 -16.61 -5.68
CA VAL A 191 8.18 -15.32 -4.97
C VAL A 191 8.44 -15.52 -3.49
N GLU A 192 9.60 -15.06 -3.03
CA GLU A 192 9.98 -15.05 -1.62
C GLU A 192 9.07 -14.12 -0.79
N LYS A 193 8.49 -14.67 0.27
CA LYS A 193 7.65 -13.92 1.21
C LYS A 193 8.11 -14.20 2.65
N PRO A 194 9.27 -13.65 3.06
CA PRO A 194 9.95 -14.13 4.26
C PRO A 194 9.36 -13.62 5.58
N PHE A 195 8.51 -12.57 5.57
CA PHE A 195 7.88 -12.09 6.81
C PHE A 195 6.35 -11.99 6.64
N GLU A 196 5.64 -12.22 7.73
CA GLU A 196 4.17 -12.15 7.80
C GLU A 196 3.68 -10.70 7.60
N THR A 197 2.50 -10.56 6.99
CA THR A 197 1.78 -9.29 6.89
C THR A 197 1.48 -8.76 8.28
N TYR A 198 1.75 -7.47 8.52
CA TYR A 198 1.56 -6.86 9.83
C TYR A 198 0.98 -5.45 9.68
N MET A 199 -0.07 -5.17 10.45
CA MET A 199 -0.70 -3.85 10.51
C MET A 199 -0.64 -3.36 11.94
N GLY A 200 0.42 -2.61 12.25
CA GLY A 200 0.66 -2.02 13.56
C GLY A 200 0.20 -0.57 13.66
N THR A 201 0.54 0.04 14.79
CA THR A 201 0.25 1.45 15.06
C THR A 201 1.18 2.36 14.28
N ASN A 202 2.49 2.09 14.34
CA ASN A 202 3.52 2.92 13.72
C ASN A 202 4.12 2.29 12.46
N VAL A 203 3.94 0.99 12.25
CA VAL A 203 4.45 0.25 11.09
C VAL A 203 3.37 -0.56 10.39
N LYS A 204 3.40 -0.52 9.06
CA LYS A 204 2.63 -1.43 8.21
C LYS A 204 3.55 -2.18 7.26
N LEU A 205 3.43 -3.50 7.26
CA LEU A 205 4.05 -4.41 6.31
C LEU A 205 2.94 -5.06 5.49
N ARG A 206 2.84 -4.68 4.22
CA ARG A 206 1.84 -5.24 3.30
C ARG A 206 2.47 -5.77 2.02
N TYR A 207 1.83 -6.80 1.48
CA TYR A 207 2.09 -7.31 0.14
C TYR A 207 0.95 -6.90 -0.75
N PHE A 208 1.24 -6.51 -2.00
CA PHE A 208 0.20 -6.13 -2.94
C PHE A 208 0.62 -6.46 -4.37
N LEU A 209 -0.37 -6.70 -5.21
CA LEU A 209 -0.23 -6.73 -6.66
C LEU A 209 -0.68 -5.38 -7.20
N ARG A 210 0.20 -4.70 -7.95
CA ARG A 210 -0.10 -3.44 -8.63
C ARG A 210 -0.05 -3.66 -10.14
N VAL A 211 -1.15 -3.36 -10.81
CA VAL A 211 -1.23 -3.27 -12.27
C VAL A 211 -1.16 -1.80 -12.64
N THR A 212 -0.22 -1.44 -13.51
CA THR A 212 -0.05 -0.08 -14.01
C THR A 212 -0.18 -0.08 -15.54
N VAL A 213 -1.15 0.66 -16.05
CA VAL A 213 -1.21 1.03 -17.47
C VAL A 213 -0.53 2.39 -17.60
N ILE A 214 0.68 2.39 -18.14
CA ILE A 214 1.46 3.62 -18.30
C ILE A 214 0.86 4.44 -19.44
N ARG A 215 0.57 5.72 -19.16
CA ARG A 215 -0.03 6.66 -20.13
C ARG A 215 0.74 7.97 -20.08
N ARG A 216 0.72 8.75 -21.17
CA ARG A 216 1.50 10.01 -21.27
C ARG A 216 1.16 11.07 -20.22
N LEU A 217 -0.09 11.16 -19.76
CA LEU A 217 -0.51 12.18 -18.79
C LEU A 217 -0.56 11.63 -17.36
N THR A 218 -1.33 10.56 -17.16
CA THR A 218 -1.53 9.96 -15.84
C THR A 218 -1.65 8.44 -15.96
N ASP A 219 -0.81 7.75 -15.22
CA ASP A 219 -0.82 6.29 -15.15
C ASP A 219 -2.10 5.80 -14.48
N LEU A 220 -2.71 4.77 -15.06
CA LEU A 220 -3.84 4.08 -14.43
C LEU A 220 -3.29 2.95 -13.59
N THR A 221 -3.42 3.07 -12.27
CA THR A 221 -2.93 2.08 -11.32
C THR A 221 -4.10 1.40 -10.61
N LYS A 222 -4.00 0.07 -10.44
CA LYS A 222 -4.92 -0.70 -9.59
C LYS A 222 -4.10 -1.59 -8.66
N GLU A 223 -4.36 -1.50 -7.36
CA GLU A 223 -3.72 -2.32 -6.33
C GLU A 223 -4.71 -3.32 -5.74
N ILE A 224 -4.21 -4.52 -5.44
CA ILE A 224 -4.89 -5.56 -4.67
C ILE A 224 -3.93 -6.02 -3.57
N ASP A 225 -4.37 -5.91 -2.31
CA ASP A 225 -3.58 -6.34 -1.17
C ASP A 225 -3.62 -7.87 -1.00
N LEU A 226 -2.50 -8.43 -0.55
CA LEU A 226 -2.31 -9.84 -0.25
C LEU A 226 -1.87 -10.00 1.21
N VAL A 227 -2.44 -11.00 1.88
CA VAL A 227 -2.04 -11.38 3.24
C VAL A 227 -1.10 -12.57 3.18
N VAL A 228 0.04 -12.47 3.84
CA VAL A 228 1.04 -13.52 3.96
C VAL A 228 1.10 -13.95 5.41
N HIS A 229 0.98 -15.25 5.67
CA HIS A 229 1.20 -15.86 6.97
C HIS A 229 2.54 -16.60 6.99
N ALA A 230 3.32 -16.41 8.05
CA ALA A 230 4.57 -17.12 8.28
C ALA A 230 4.32 -18.24 9.31
N LEU A 231 4.25 -19.47 8.81
CA LEU A 231 4.03 -20.64 9.65
C LEU A 231 5.33 -21.04 10.36
N SER A 232 5.21 -21.48 11.61
CA SER A 232 6.32 -21.99 12.40
C SER A 232 5.91 -23.26 13.14
N SER A 233 6.89 -24.02 13.59
CA SER A 233 6.68 -25.16 14.49
C SER A 233 7.80 -25.15 15.51
N TYR A 234 7.43 -25.25 16.79
CA TYR A 234 8.38 -25.43 17.88
C TYR A 234 8.08 -26.77 18.56
N PRO A 235 9.11 -27.53 18.96
CA PRO A 235 8.89 -28.70 19.80
C PRO A 235 8.27 -28.25 21.13
N ASP A 236 7.30 -29.01 21.62
CA ASP A 236 6.74 -28.84 22.95
C ASP A 236 7.85 -29.13 23.97
N ASN A 237 8.49 -28.07 24.45
CA ASN A 237 9.46 -28.13 25.53
C ASN A 237 8.78 -27.55 26.76
N ASP A 238 8.12 -28.42 27.53
CA ASP A 238 7.40 -28.06 28.75
C ASP A 238 8.39 -27.80 29.89
N LYS A 239 9.19 -26.75 29.73
CA LYS A 239 10.01 -26.19 30.80
C LYS A 239 9.21 -25.09 31.45
N SER A 240 8.78 -25.33 32.69
CA SER A 240 8.14 -24.29 33.45
C SER A 240 9.11 -23.13 33.69
N ILE A 241 8.60 -21.92 33.53
CA ILE A 241 9.36 -20.68 33.70
C ILE A 241 8.77 -19.96 34.89
N LYS A 242 9.66 -19.46 35.75
CA LYS A 242 9.30 -18.76 36.98
C LYS A 242 9.57 -17.28 36.81
N MET A 243 8.56 -16.47 37.08
CA MET A 243 8.66 -15.02 37.16
C MET A 243 8.36 -14.60 38.59
N GLU A 244 9.36 -14.05 39.28
CA GLU A 244 9.25 -13.66 40.69
C GLU A 244 9.18 -12.15 40.87
N VAL A 245 8.33 -11.73 41.81
CA VAL A 245 8.30 -10.38 42.38
C VAL A 245 8.63 -10.52 43.86
N GLY A 246 9.85 -10.11 44.22
CA GLY A 246 10.40 -10.22 45.56
C GLY A 246 10.80 -8.87 46.11
N ILE A 247 10.34 -8.56 47.32
CA ILE A 247 10.87 -7.51 48.19
C ILE A 247 11.32 -8.22 49.45
N GLU A 248 12.58 -8.00 49.83
CA GLU A 248 13.19 -8.61 50.99
C GLU A 248 12.31 -8.44 52.24
N ASP A 249 12.11 -9.54 52.96
CA ASP A 249 11.31 -9.65 54.18
C ASP A 249 9.83 -9.17 54.12
N CYS A 250 9.34 -8.74 52.97
CA CYS A 250 8.02 -8.11 52.83
C CYS A 250 7.08 -8.87 51.90
N LEU A 251 7.56 -9.26 50.72
CA LEU A 251 6.72 -9.81 49.66
C LEU A 251 7.55 -10.79 48.81
N HIS A 252 7.05 -11.99 48.57
CA HIS A 252 7.65 -12.92 47.64
C HIS A 252 6.53 -13.71 46.95
N ILE A 253 6.30 -13.37 45.69
CA ILE A 253 5.29 -14.02 44.84
C ILE A 253 6.00 -14.59 43.62
N GLU A 254 5.68 -15.85 43.32
CA GLU A 254 6.21 -16.57 42.17
C GLU A 254 5.08 -16.91 41.22
N PHE A 255 5.18 -16.50 39.96
CA PHE A 255 4.30 -16.95 38.89
C PHE A 255 5.04 -17.96 38.01
N GLU A 256 4.58 -19.21 38.05
CA GLU A 256 5.09 -20.30 37.23
C GLU A 256 4.15 -20.54 36.05
N TYR A 257 4.67 -20.66 34.83
CA TYR A 257 3.88 -21.00 33.63
C TYR A 257 4.59 -22.01 32.72
N ASN A 258 3.82 -22.71 31.90
CA ASN A 258 4.24 -23.95 31.25
C ASN A 258 5.24 -23.80 30.08
N LYS A 259 5.19 -22.72 29.29
CA LYS A 259 6.00 -22.53 28.08
C LYS A 259 6.50 -21.09 27.92
N ASN A 260 7.62 -20.85 27.23
CA ASN A 260 8.00 -19.51 26.75
C ASN A 260 7.50 -19.21 25.32
N LYS A 261 7.00 -20.23 24.62
CA LYS A 261 6.52 -20.11 23.25
C LYS A 261 5.11 -20.65 23.15
N TYR A 262 4.19 -19.84 22.64
CA TYR A 262 2.79 -20.18 22.51
C TYR A 262 2.32 -19.95 21.09
N HIS A 263 1.49 -20.85 20.57
CA HIS A 263 0.81 -20.55 19.33
C HIS A 263 -0.32 -19.52 19.54
N LEU A 264 -0.76 -18.83 18.48
CA LEU A 264 -1.77 -17.76 18.61
C LEU A 264 -3.11 -18.21 19.24
N GLN A 265 -3.44 -19.49 19.13
CA GLN A 265 -4.66 -20.09 19.71
C GLN A 265 -4.38 -20.94 20.96
N ASP A 266 -3.19 -20.83 21.55
CA ASP A 266 -2.78 -21.67 22.68
C ASP A 266 -3.38 -21.16 24.00
N VAL A 267 -3.12 -21.90 25.07
CA VAL A 267 -3.51 -21.53 26.43
C VAL A 267 -2.26 -21.43 27.30
N ILE A 268 -2.06 -20.26 27.91
CA ILE A 268 -1.04 -20.07 28.94
C ILE A 268 -1.58 -20.70 30.22
N VAL A 269 -0.94 -21.78 30.67
CA VAL A 269 -1.30 -22.47 31.91
C VAL A 269 -0.22 -22.18 32.92
N GLY A 270 -0.62 -21.64 34.06
CA GLY A 270 0.31 -21.30 35.12
C GLY A 270 -0.30 -21.35 36.50
N LYS A 271 0.50 -21.02 37.50
CA LYS A 271 0.13 -21.01 38.90
C LYS A 271 0.92 -19.94 39.64
N ILE A 272 0.21 -19.15 40.43
CA ILE A 272 0.81 -18.13 41.30
C ILE A 272 0.97 -18.74 42.69
N TYR A 273 2.13 -18.58 43.29
CA TYR A 273 2.46 -19.02 44.64
C TYR A 273 2.78 -17.83 45.53
N PHE A 274 2.12 -17.77 46.69
CA PHE A 274 2.36 -16.74 47.69
C PHE A 274 3.34 -17.26 48.75
N LEU A 275 4.64 -17.07 48.53
CA LEU A 275 5.71 -17.59 49.40
C LEU A 275 5.86 -16.76 50.68
N LEU A 276 5.74 -15.44 50.55
CA LEU A 276 5.77 -14.47 51.65
C LEU A 276 4.84 -13.30 51.35
N VAL A 277 3.91 -13.01 52.26
CA VAL A 277 2.99 -11.88 52.14
C VAL A 277 2.92 -11.20 53.50
N ARG A 278 3.73 -10.15 53.71
CA ARG A 278 3.65 -9.27 54.90
C ARG A 278 3.02 -7.92 54.58
N ILE A 279 3.01 -7.52 53.33
CA ILE A 279 2.31 -6.32 52.83
C ILE A 279 0.93 -6.74 52.33
N LYS A 280 -0.09 -5.93 52.64
CA LYS A 280 -1.45 -6.14 52.14
C LYS A 280 -1.55 -5.72 50.67
N ILE A 281 -1.95 -6.67 49.84
CA ILE A 281 -2.15 -6.46 48.41
C ILE A 281 -3.59 -5.97 48.22
N LYS A 282 -3.74 -4.87 47.48
CA LYS A 282 -5.04 -4.30 47.11
C LYS A 282 -5.52 -4.90 45.80
N TYR A 283 -4.62 -5.00 44.82
CA TYR A 283 -4.98 -5.40 43.48
C TYR A 283 -3.83 -6.16 42.80
N MET A 284 -4.16 -7.21 42.05
CA MET A 284 -3.19 -7.96 41.26
C MET A 284 -3.77 -8.39 39.91
N GLU A 285 -2.96 -8.23 38.87
CA GLU A 285 -3.33 -8.55 37.49
C GLU A 285 -2.14 -9.17 36.73
N ILE A 286 -2.47 -9.97 35.70
CA ILE A 286 -1.55 -10.31 34.63
C ILE A 286 -2.03 -9.65 33.35
N ALA A 287 -1.14 -8.95 32.67
CA ALA A 287 -1.39 -8.34 31.38
C ALA A 287 -0.50 -8.96 30.29
N ILE A 288 -1.03 -9.08 29.07
CA ILE A 288 -0.25 -9.34 27.87
C ILE A 288 0.05 -7.99 27.23
N LEU A 289 1.32 -7.61 27.22
CA LEU A 289 1.78 -6.38 26.57
C LEU A 289 2.36 -6.70 25.20
N LYS A 290 1.93 -5.95 24.20
CA LYS A 290 2.51 -5.94 22.86
C LYS A 290 3.40 -4.71 22.74
N THR A 291 4.68 -4.93 22.50
CA THR A 291 5.65 -3.87 22.26
C THR A 291 6.03 -3.85 20.79
N GLU A 292 5.76 -2.72 20.14
CA GLU A 292 6.23 -2.43 18.79
C GLU A 292 7.45 -1.52 18.87
N ILE A 293 8.56 -1.98 18.30
CA ILE A 293 9.82 -1.26 18.25
C ILE A 293 10.07 -0.92 16.79
N VAL A 294 10.16 0.36 16.44
CA VAL A 294 10.36 0.85 15.07
C VAL A 294 11.59 1.73 15.01
N GLY A 295 12.36 1.64 13.93
CA GLY A 295 13.57 2.40 13.72
C GLY A 295 14.84 1.57 13.88
N SER A 296 15.97 2.21 13.59
CA SER A 296 17.29 1.60 13.63
C SER A 296 18.30 2.56 14.25
N GLY A 297 19.19 2.03 15.09
CA GLY A 297 20.21 2.81 15.78
C GLY A 297 19.61 3.80 16.79
N PRO A 298 20.11 5.06 16.86
CA PRO A 298 19.71 6.03 17.88
C PRO A 298 18.25 6.49 17.76
N ASN A 299 17.62 6.34 16.59
CA ASN A 299 16.23 6.75 16.34
C ASN A 299 15.24 5.58 16.54
N THR A 300 15.38 4.84 17.63
CA THR A 300 14.48 3.73 17.95
C THR A 300 13.28 4.24 18.73
N PHE A 301 12.09 4.08 18.16
CA PHE A 301 10.81 4.35 18.80
C PHE A 301 10.24 3.04 19.38
N LYS A 302 9.76 3.09 20.62
CA LYS A 302 9.17 1.93 21.31
C LYS A 302 7.78 2.30 21.80
N GLU A 303 6.78 1.64 21.23
CA GLU A 303 5.38 1.75 21.65
C GLU A 303 4.98 0.47 22.38
N SER A 304 4.18 0.57 23.45
CA SER A 304 3.69 -0.60 24.17
C SER A 304 2.21 -0.48 24.48
N GLU A 305 1.46 -1.48 24.05
CA GLU A 305 0.01 -1.57 24.18
C GLU A 305 -0.36 -2.76 25.06
N THR A 306 -1.41 -2.62 25.86
CA THR A 306 -1.98 -3.73 26.64
C THR A 306 -3.03 -4.44 25.79
N VAL A 307 -2.74 -5.66 25.35
CA VAL A 307 -3.64 -6.45 24.49
C VAL A 307 -4.69 -7.18 25.32
N ALA A 308 -4.27 -7.72 26.46
CA ALA A 308 -5.14 -8.45 27.38
C ALA A 308 -4.82 -8.06 28.81
N LYS A 309 -5.85 -7.96 29.65
CA LYS A 309 -5.76 -7.65 31.07
C LYS A 309 -6.58 -8.69 31.84
N PHE A 310 -5.96 -9.38 32.77
CA PHE A 310 -6.59 -10.41 33.60
C PHE A 310 -6.44 -10.04 35.06
N GLU A 311 -7.54 -9.62 35.67
CA GLU A 311 -7.61 -9.31 37.09
C GLU A 311 -7.69 -10.63 37.86
N ILE A 312 -6.78 -10.86 38.80
CA ILE A 312 -6.64 -12.16 39.45
C ILE A 312 -7.36 -12.17 40.78
N MET A 313 -7.19 -11.10 41.57
CA MET A 313 -7.72 -11.05 42.92
C MET A 313 -7.99 -9.63 43.38
N ASP A 314 -8.95 -9.54 44.29
CA ASP A 314 -9.26 -8.37 45.12
C ASP A 314 -9.15 -8.84 46.59
N GLY A 315 -8.10 -8.42 47.30
CA GLY A 315 -7.89 -8.78 48.71
C GLY A 315 -6.50 -9.35 49.08
N ALA A 316 -6.36 -9.72 50.36
CA ALA A 316 -5.08 -10.11 50.96
C ALA A 316 -4.90 -11.66 50.99
N PRO A 317 -4.05 -12.23 50.12
CA PRO A 317 -3.74 -13.66 50.14
C PRO A 317 -2.94 -14.02 51.38
N VAL A 318 -3.03 -15.28 51.82
CA VAL A 318 -2.16 -15.78 52.91
C VAL A 318 -0.98 -16.59 52.39
N ARG A 319 0.08 -16.63 53.18
CA ARG A 319 1.28 -17.41 52.88
C ARG A 319 0.93 -18.88 52.64
N GLY A 320 1.43 -19.44 51.54
CA GLY A 320 1.23 -20.83 51.13
C GLY A 320 0.02 -21.04 50.23
N GLU A 321 -0.82 -20.02 50.00
CA GLU A 321 -1.88 -20.11 49.00
C GLU A 321 -1.32 -20.15 47.58
N SER A 322 -2.14 -20.68 46.68
CA SER A 322 -1.80 -20.67 45.26
C SER A 322 -3.04 -20.57 44.38
N ILE A 323 -2.91 -19.81 43.30
CA ILE A 323 -4.00 -19.53 42.37
C ILE A 323 -3.64 -20.11 41.00
N PRO A 324 -4.41 -21.07 40.45
CA PRO A 324 -4.20 -21.57 39.10
C PRO A 324 -4.67 -20.54 38.07
N ILE A 325 -3.87 -20.34 37.02
CA ILE A 325 -4.11 -19.38 35.95
C ILE A 325 -4.25 -20.13 34.61
N ARG A 326 -5.29 -19.78 33.85
CA ARG A 326 -5.51 -20.27 32.48
C ARG A 326 -5.92 -19.10 31.59
N LEU A 327 -5.02 -18.67 30.71
CA LEU A 327 -5.25 -17.55 29.79
C LEU A 327 -5.40 -18.07 28.36
N PHE A 328 -6.56 -17.90 27.76
CA PHE A 328 -6.84 -18.34 26.40
C PHE A 328 -6.41 -17.27 25.39
N LEU A 329 -5.46 -17.59 24.50
CA LEU A 329 -4.97 -16.62 23.51
C LEU A 329 -5.90 -16.45 22.30
N ALA A 330 -6.70 -17.48 21.99
CA ALA A 330 -7.59 -17.49 20.83
C ALA A 330 -8.64 -16.36 20.79
N GLY A 331 -8.95 -15.74 21.94
CA GLY A 331 -9.91 -14.63 22.03
C GLY A 331 -9.32 -13.24 21.73
N TYR A 332 -8.01 -13.15 21.50
CA TYR A 332 -7.32 -11.88 21.27
C TYR A 332 -6.77 -11.79 19.85
N ASP A 333 -6.77 -10.59 19.28
CA ASP A 333 -6.17 -10.32 17.98
C ASP A 333 -4.64 -10.22 18.10
N LEU A 334 -4.00 -11.38 18.14
CA LEU A 334 -2.55 -11.52 18.30
C LEU A 334 -1.89 -11.82 16.96
N ALA A 335 -0.82 -11.07 16.66
CA ALA A 335 0.11 -11.41 15.59
C ALA A 335 1.30 -12.22 16.15
N PRO A 336 2.01 -13.02 15.32
CA PRO A 336 3.25 -13.67 15.75
C PRO A 336 4.31 -12.66 16.22
N SER A 337 5.21 -13.12 17.08
CA SER A 337 6.41 -12.36 17.45
C SER A 337 7.30 -12.17 16.23
N MET A 338 7.65 -10.92 15.95
CA MET A 338 8.48 -10.54 14.82
C MET A 338 9.79 -9.94 15.33
N ARG A 339 10.94 -10.48 14.92
CA ARG A 339 12.24 -10.01 15.36
C ARG A 339 13.02 -9.45 14.18
N ASP A 340 13.48 -8.22 14.33
CA ASP A 340 14.38 -7.51 13.41
C ASP A 340 13.95 -7.62 11.93
N VAL A 341 12.65 -7.41 11.68
CA VAL A 341 12.05 -7.51 10.35
C VAL A 341 12.66 -6.45 9.45
N GLY A 342 13.48 -6.90 8.50
CA GLY A 342 14.25 -6.00 7.62
C GLY A 342 15.18 -5.04 8.37
N LYS A 343 15.56 -5.34 9.63
CA LYS A 343 16.28 -4.44 10.55
C LYS A 343 15.57 -3.10 10.81
N LYS A 344 14.25 -3.05 10.65
CA LYS A 344 13.46 -1.83 10.82
C LYS A 344 12.53 -1.86 12.01
N PHE A 345 11.90 -3.01 12.26
CA PHE A 345 10.98 -3.11 13.37
C PHE A 345 10.96 -4.49 13.99
N SER A 346 10.48 -4.54 15.23
CA SER A 346 10.23 -5.76 15.98
C SER A 346 8.88 -5.66 16.69
N VAL A 347 8.18 -6.77 16.77
CA VAL A 347 6.95 -6.94 17.54
C VAL A 347 7.20 -8.00 18.58
N LYS A 348 7.19 -7.61 19.86
CA LYS A 348 7.45 -8.49 21.00
C LYS A 348 6.25 -8.55 21.92
N TYR A 349 6.09 -9.68 22.60
CA TYR A 349 5.04 -9.87 23.59
C TYR A 349 5.65 -10.14 24.95
N PHE A 350 5.05 -9.56 25.99
CA PHE A 350 5.49 -9.72 27.36
C PHE A 350 4.31 -10.11 28.25
N LEU A 351 4.53 -11.08 29.13
CA LEU A 351 3.67 -11.26 30.29
C LEU A 351 4.11 -10.28 31.36
N ASN A 352 3.19 -9.43 31.79
CA ASN A 352 3.40 -8.39 32.78
C ASN A 352 2.56 -8.71 34.02
N LEU A 353 3.21 -9.16 35.10
CA LEU A 353 2.58 -9.33 36.40
C LEU A 353 2.64 -7.98 37.13
N VAL A 354 1.48 -7.44 37.51
CA VAL A 354 1.37 -6.15 38.21
C VAL A 354 0.66 -6.36 39.54
N LEU A 355 1.21 -5.76 40.58
CA LEU A 355 0.67 -5.76 41.93
C LEU A 355 0.60 -4.32 42.44
N ILE A 356 -0.47 -4.01 43.15
CA ILE A 356 -0.69 -2.74 43.84
C ILE A 356 -1.05 -3.06 45.29
N ASP A 357 -0.38 -2.41 46.23
CA ASP A 357 -0.66 -2.55 47.65
C ASP A 357 -1.67 -1.52 48.17
N GLU A 358 -2.01 -1.59 49.46
CA GLU A 358 -2.92 -0.60 50.10
C GLU A 358 -2.33 0.83 50.14
N GLU A 359 -1.02 0.99 49.99
CA GLU A 359 -0.33 2.30 49.93
C GLU A 359 -0.21 2.84 48.50
N ASP A 360 -0.91 2.21 47.53
CA ASP A 360 -0.87 2.50 46.09
C ASP A 360 0.54 2.42 45.46
N ARG A 361 1.45 1.65 46.08
CA ARG A 361 2.75 1.32 45.48
C ARG A 361 2.57 0.22 44.44
N ARG A 362 3.17 0.44 43.27
CA ARG A 362 3.07 -0.47 42.12
C ARG A 362 4.34 -1.30 41.97
N TYR A 363 4.19 -2.61 42.03
CA TYR A 363 5.24 -3.59 41.73
C TYR A 363 4.91 -4.27 40.41
N PHE A 364 5.91 -4.46 39.56
CA PHE A 364 5.70 -5.15 38.30
C PHE A 364 6.93 -5.95 37.87
N LYS A 365 6.68 -7.05 37.17
CA LYS A 365 7.71 -7.83 36.51
C LYS A 365 7.21 -8.25 35.14
N GLN A 366 8.10 -8.14 34.15
CA GLN A 366 7.82 -8.46 32.77
C GLN A 366 8.76 -9.56 32.28
N GLN A 367 8.21 -10.52 31.54
CA GLN A 367 8.97 -11.59 30.90
C GLN A 367 8.52 -11.77 29.44
N GLU A 368 9.47 -11.83 28.52
CA GLU A 368 9.21 -12.00 27.08
C GLU A 368 8.61 -13.38 26.79
N VAL A 369 7.51 -13.42 26.04
CA VAL A 369 6.92 -14.64 25.48
C VAL A 369 6.93 -14.56 23.95
N THR A 370 7.24 -15.69 23.31
CA THR A 370 7.26 -15.78 21.84
C THR A 370 5.93 -16.33 21.36
N LEU A 371 5.21 -15.55 20.56
CA LEU A 371 4.00 -15.99 19.89
C LEU A 371 4.32 -16.48 18.48
N TRP A 372 3.71 -17.58 18.05
CA TRP A 372 3.95 -18.14 16.72
C TRP A 372 2.66 -18.65 16.06
N ARG A 373 2.65 -18.68 14.73
CA ARG A 373 1.51 -19.19 13.96
C ARG A 373 1.70 -20.67 13.67
N LYS A 374 0.81 -21.49 14.20
CA LYS A 374 0.75 -22.92 13.92
C LYS A 374 0.18 -23.16 12.53
N ALA A 375 0.75 -24.11 11.80
CA ALA A 375 0.15 -24.57 10.55
C ALA A 375 -1.19 -25.25 10.85
N ASP A 376 -2.23 -24.86 10.12
CA ASP A 376 -3.50 -25.59 10.18
C ASP A 376 -3.24 -27.02 9.75
N LYS A 377 -3.72 -27.98 10.54
CA LYS A 377 -3.82 -29.36 10.05
C LYS A 377 -4.80 -29.29 8.90
N VAL A 378 -4.33 -29.47 7.67
CA VAL A 378 -5.20 -29.64 6.51
C VAL A 378 -6.22 -30.68 6.91
N MET A 379 -7.49 -30.26 7.03
CA MET A 379 -8.60 -31.17 7.17
C MET A 379 -8.57 -32.00 5.88
N ARG A 380 -7.94 -33.18 5.94
CA ARG A 380 -8.16 -34.19 4.90
C ARG A 380 -9.67 -34.36 4.86
N ARG A 381 -10.26 -34.20 3.67
CA ARG A 381 -11.67 -34.53 3.49
C ARG A 381 -11.85 -35.96 4.03
N PRO A 382 -12.83 -36.23 4.91
CA PRO A 382 -13.08 -37.59 5.34
C PRO A 382 -13.48 -38.38 4.09
N GLY A 383 -12.59 -39.27 3.63
CA GLY A 383 -12.82 -40.07 2.42
C GLY A 383 -11.60 -40.51 1.60
N SER A 384 -10.37 -40.48 2.11
CA SER A 384 -9.24 -41.05 1.33
C SER A 384 -8.11 -41.72 2.13
N ASP A 385 -8.34 -42.11 3.39
CA ASP A 385 -7.33 -42.81 4.21
C ASP A 385 -7.91 -44.11 4.81
N GLU A 386 -8.65 -44.91 4.03
CA GLU A 386 -8.92 -46.33 4.31
C GLU A 386 -8.34 -47.16 3.15
N ALA A 387 -7.01 -47.19 3.03
CA ALA A 387 -6.35 -48.10 2.07
C ALA A 387 -4.88 -48.45 2.36
N ASP A 388 -4.27 -47.99 3.46
CA ASP A 388 -2.83 -48.21 3.71
C ASP A 388 -2.54 -48.94 5.03
N GLU A 389 -3.43 -49.82 5.48
CA GLU A 389 -3.16 -50.68 6.64
C GLU A 389 -3.71 -52.10 6.48
N GLU A 390 -3.59 -52.71 5.30
CA GLU A 390 -3.83 -54.15 5.14
C GLU A 390 -3.17 -54.73 3.87
N LEU A 391 -1.83 -54.83 3.86
CA LEU A 391 -1.16 -55.84 3.01
C LEU A 391 0.21 -56.25 3.55
N GLN A 392 0.20 -56.96 4.67
CA GLN A 392 1.27 -57.90 5.02
C GLN A 392 0.65 -59.29 5.18
N THR A 393 0.59 -60.07 4.10
CA THR A 393 0.60 -61.55 4.14
C THR A 393 0.87 -62.15 2.74
N SER A 394 2.10 -62.66 2.58
CA SER A 394 2.50 -63.91 1.91
C SER A 394 2.35 -64.18 0.37
N ILE A 395 3.52 -64.11 -0.32
CA ILE A 395 4.18 -64.98 -1.38
C ILE A 395 3.56 -65.19 -2.79
N PRO A 396 4.30 -65.72 -3.82
CA PRO A 396 5.72 -65.58 -4.27
C PRO A 396 5.88 -65.17 -5.76
N GLY A 397 6.94 -64.45 -6.12
CA GLY A 397 7.50 -64.50 -7.49
C GLY A 397 7.94 -63.17 -8.12
N THR A 398 9.17 -63.17 -8.63
CA THR A 398 9.75 -62.25 -9.64
C THR A 398 10.57 -61.06 -9.12
N GLN A 399 11.88 -61.35 -8.98
CA GLN A 399 13.10 -60.55 -9.19
C GLN A 399 13.16 -59.09 -8.69
N LYS A 400 13.97 -58.89 -7.64
CA LYS A 400 14.51 -57.59 -7.20
C LYS A 400 15.56 -57.09 -8.20
N PHE A 401 15.39 -55.88 -8.73
CA PHE A 401 16.50 -55.07 -9.21
C PHE A 401 17.07 -54.26 -8.04
N THR A 402 18.31 -54.54 -7.68
CA THR A 402 19.07 -53.78 -6.68
C THR A 402 19.76 -52.62 -7.38
N ALA A 403 19.52 -51.37 -6.94
CA ALA A 403 20.28 -50.21 -7.39
C ALA A 403 21.70 -50.22 -6.79
N PRO A 404 22.75 -49.86 -7.55
CA PRO A 404 24.12 -49.80 -7.04
C PRO A 404 24.34 -48.61 -6.09
N ALA A 405 25.21 -48.81 -5.10
CA ALA A 405 25.55 -47.85 -4.05
C ALA A 405 26.27 -46.58 -4.57
N PRO A 406 26.21 -45.45 -3.84
CA PRO A 406 26.91 -44.23 -4.21
C PRO A 406 28.44 -44.37 -4.02
N VAL A 407 29.20 -43.90 -5.01
CA VAL A 407 30.66 -43.84 -4.98
C VAL A 407 31.11 -42.64 -4.14
N GLU A 408 31.98 -42.89 -3.16
CA GLU A 408 32.60 -41.91 -2.26
C GLU A 408 33.83 -41.28 -2.92
N HIS A 409 33.92 -39.95 -2.96
CA HIS A 409 35.11 -39.21 -3.44
C HIS A 409 36.07 -38.90 -2.27
N PRO A 410 37.39 -39.11 -2.41
CA PRO A 410 38.34 -38.83 -1.33
C PRO A 410 38.70 -37.34 -1.21
N LYS A 411 38.91 -36.92 0.04
CA LYS A 411 39.24 -35.58 0.52
C LYS A 411 40.72 -35.22 0.30
N PRO A 412 41.11 -33.98 -0.03
CA PRO A 412 42.52 -33.60 -0.18
C PRO A 412 43.21 -33.34 1.18
N GLU A 413 44.42 -33.88 1.33
CA GLU A 413 45.36 -33.68 2.45
C GLU A 413 46.11 -32.34 2.38
N SER A 414 46.38 -31.78 3.56
CA SER A 414 47.22 -30.60 3.82
C SER A 414 48.72 -30.94 3.82
N PRO A 415 49.64 -30.09 3.31
CA PRO A 415 51.07 -30.35 3.41
C PRO A 415 51.67 -29.80 4.73
N ARG A 416 52.46 -30.64 5.40
CA ARG A 416 53.37 -30.32 6.51
C ARG A 416 54.79 -30.03 6.01
N SER A 417 55.52 -29.28 6.84
CA SER A 417 56.83 -28.65 6.65
C SER A 417 58.05 -29.55 6.93
N ASP A 418 59.22 -29.02 6.50
CA ASP A 418 60.61 -29.17 7.04
C ASP A 418 61.61 -30.14 6.31
N PRO A 419 62.95 -29.98 6.47
CA PRO A 419 63.80 -28.77 6.32
C PRO A 419 65.17 -28.97 5.57
N LYS A 420 65.83 -27.84 5.22
CA LYS A 420 67.29 -27.51 5.03
C LYS A 420 68.23 -28.33 4.09
N SER A 421 68.86 -27.64 3.11
CA SER A 421 70.26 -27.09 3.17
C SER A 421 70.93 -26.84 1.78
N GLY A 422 71.77 -25.79 1.68
CA GLY A 422 72.89 -25.64 0.71
C GLY A 422 72.77 -24.56 -0.39
N SER A 423 73.14 -23.29 -0.12
CA SER A 423 74.34 -22.54 -0.65
C SER A 423 74.46 -22.46 -2.19
N THR A 424 74.49 -21.30 -2.85
CA THR A 424 75.69 -20.42 -2.99
C THR A 424 75.34 -19.07 -3.68
N SER A 425 76.10 -18.03 -3.29
CA SER A 425 76.17 -16.65 -3.83
C SER A 425 76.76 -16.57 -5.25
N PRO A 426 76.74 -15.40 -5.94
CA PRO A 426 77.81 -14.41 -5.74
C PRO A 426 77.39 -12.92 -5.79
N ASP A 427 78.31 -12.11 -5.26
CA ASP A 427 78.36 -10.65 -5.17
C ASP A 427 78.43 -9.93 -6.54
N ASP A 428 77.95 -8.69 -6.64
CA ASP A 428 78.83 -7.53 -6.90
C ASP A 428 78.16 -6.14 -6.74
N ASN A 429 79.04 -5.22 -6.33
CA ASN A 429 78.95 -3.79 -6.00
C ASN A 429 78.16 -2.83 -6.93
N SER A 430 77.65 -1.71 -6.39
CA SER A 430 78.37 -0.40 -6.42
C SER A 430 77.55 0.79 -5.92
N ASP A 431 78.20 1.63 -5.10
CA ASP A 431 77.87 3.00 -4.69
C ASP A 431 77.49 3.95 -5.84
N SER A 432 76.70 5.00 -5.57
CA SER A 432 77.16 6.40 -5.51
C SER A 432 76.05 7.46 -5.68
N SER A 433 76.17 8.50 -4.85
CA SER A 433 75.68 9.90 -4.99
C SER A 433 74.23 10.25 -4.67
#